data_AF-A0A8B3NF58-F1
#
_entry.id   AF-A0A8B3NF58-F1
#
_cell.length_a   1.000
_cell.length_b   1.000
_cell.length_c   1.000
_cell.angle_alpha   90.00
_cell.angle_beta   90.00
_cell.angle_gamma   90.00
#
_symmetry.space_group_name_H-M   'P 1'
#
loop_
_entity.id
_entity.type
_entity.pdbx_description
1 polymer ?
#
loop_
_entity_poly.entity_id
_entity_poly.type
_entity_poly.pdbx_seq_one_letter_code
_entity_poly.pdbx_strand_id
1 'polypeptide(L)'
;MATTDINVPIQEAATTASTKLRLGSLTALVIGSMVGSGVFSLPQNMAAGAGPLAILIGWTVTAVGMLALVFVYQSLAVRRPDLDAGPYAYAKAGFGPFIGFNSAWGYWISAWVGNVSYAVIVFSALSYFFP
;
A
#
# COMPACT_ATOMS: atom_id res chain seq x y z
N MET A 1 8.41 45.63 -39.07
CA MET A 1 7.66 44.83 -38.08
C MET A 1 7.90 43.37 -38.46
N ALA A 2 8.92 42.74 -37.87
CA ALA A 2 9.30 41.36 -38.18
C ALA A 2 8.64 40.45 -37.14
N THR A 3 7.65 39.66 -37.56
CA THR A 3 7.06 38.58 -36.77
C THR A 3 7.92 37.34 -36.99
N THR A 4 8.82 37.06 -36.05
CA THR A 4 9.60 35.83 -36.04
C THR A 4 8.69 34.69 -35.58
N ASP A 5 8.23 33.87 -36.53
CA ASP A 5 7.50 32.64 -36.25
C ASP A 5 8.41 31.66 -35.53
N ILE A 6 8.27 31.57 -34.20
CA ILE A 6 8.93 30.54 -33.41
C ILE A 6 8.22 29.21 -33.69
N ASN A 7 8.76 28.47 -34.64
CA ASN A 7 8.42 27.08 -34.87
C ASN A 7 9.02 26.21 -33.75
N VAL A 8 8.33 26.16 -32.59
CA VAL A 8 8.62 25.18 -31.54
C VAL A 8 8.13 23.83 -32.03
N PRO A 9 8.99 22.82 -32.23
CA PRO A 9 8.50 21.46 -32.44
C PRO A 9 7.79 21.04 -31.16
N ILE A 10 6.46 20.96 -31.21
CA ILE A 10 5.68 20.31 -30.15
C ILE A 10 6.10 18.85 -30.21
N GLN A 11 7.01 18.45 -29.32
CA GLN A 11 7.37 17.06 -29.14
C GLN A 11 6.09 16.32 -28.75
N GLU A 12 5.50 15.65 -29.72
CA GLU A 12 4.32 14.81 -29.53
C GLU A 12 4.70 13.77 -28.46
N ALA A 13 4.14 13.93 -27.27
CA ALA A 13 4.41 13.08 -26.13
C ALA A 13 4.17 11.65 -26.56
N ALA A 14 5.26 10.87 -26.66
CA ALA A 14 5.23 9.48 -27.05
C ALA A 14 4.07 8.79 -26.32
N THR A 15 3.13 8.25 -27.07
CA THR A 15 2.03 7.46 -26.53
C THR A 15 2.66 6.30 -25.78
N THR A 16 2.74 6.41 -24.45
CA THR A 16 3.29 5.37 -23.58
C THR A 16 2.44 4.14 -23.81
N ALA A 17 2.95 3.18 -24.59
CA ALA A 17 2.30 1.90 -24.78
C ALA A 17 2.01 1.33 -23.39
N SER A 18 0.73 1.16 -23.06
CA SER A 18 0.25 0.60 -21.81
C SER A 18 0.78 -0.82 -21.68
N THR A 19 1.99 -0.95 -21.12
CA THR A 19 2.60 -2.23 -20.83
C THR A 19 1.87 -2.77 -19.60
N LYS A 20 0.79 -3.51 -19.84
CA LYS A 20 0.04 -4.16 -18.79
C LYS A 20 1.01 -5.03 -17.97
N LEU A 21 1.11 -4.75 -16.68
CA LEU A 21 1.96 -5.53 -15.79
C LEU A 21 1.48 -6.98 -15.77
N ARG A 22 2.41 -7.92 -15.97
CA ARG A 22 2.12 -9.35 -15.92
C ARG A 22 1.87 -9.76 -14.47
N LEU A 23 1.10 -10.84 -14.26
CA LEU A 23 0.72 -11.34 -12.93
C LEU A 23 1.93 -11.46 -11.99
N GLY A 24 3.04 -12.04 -12.46
CA GLY A 24 4.26 -12.18 -11.65
C GLY A 24 4.86 -10.84 -11.20
N SER A 25 4.84 -9.81 -12.05
CA SER A 25 5.32 -8.47 -11.70
C SER A 25 4.42 -7.80 -10.66
N LEU A 26 3.10 -7.98 -10.77
CA LEU A 26 2.14 -7.50 -9.77
C LEU A 26 2.33 -8.21 -8.42
N THR A 27 2.50 -9.54 -8.43
CA THR A 27 2.75 -10.31 -7.21
C THR A 27 4.06 -9.89 -6.55
N ALA A 28 5.13 -9.74 -7.32
CA ALA A 28 6.43 -9.28 -6.81
C ALA A 28 6.35 -7.86 -6.22
N LEU A 29 5.60 -6.95 -6.87
CA LEU A 29 5.36 -5.61 -6.36
C LEU A 29 4.64 -5.63 -5.01
N VAL A 30 3.60 -6.46 -4.88
CA VAL A 30 2.84 -6.59 -3.62
C VAL A 30 3.75 -7.14 -2.52
N ILE A 31 4.48 -8.23 -2.77
CA ILE A 31 5.40 -8.82 -1.79
C ILE A 31 6.47 -7.80 -1.39
N GLY A 32 7.07 -7.10 -2.35
CA GLY A 32 8.06 -6.06 -2.10
C GLY A 32 7.53 -4.90 -1.26
N SER A 33 6.26 -4.51 -1.46
CA SER A 33 5.62 -3.46 -0.66
C SER A 33 5.23 -3.89 0.76
N MET A 34 5.03 -5.19 0.99
CA MET A 34 4.67 -5.75 2.30
C MET A 34 5.89 -6.06 3.17
N VAL A 35 6.99 -6.52 2.56
CA VAL A 35 8.23 -6.86 3.29
C VAL A 35 8.99 -5.58 3.63
N GLY A 36 8.72 -5.03 4.81
CA GLY A 36 9.44 -3.90 5.38
C GLY A 36 10.17 -4.25 6.69
N SER A 37 10.63 -3.22 7.40
CA SER A 37 11.29 -3.34 8.71
C SER A 37 10.45 -4.06 9.77
N GLY A 38 9.11 -3.97 9.68
CA GLY A 38 8.18 -4.61 10.61
C GLY A 38 8.32 -6.13 10.69
N VAL A 39 8.71 -6.79 9.59
CA VAL A 39 8.88 -8.26 9.56
C VAL A 39 10.04 -8.70 10.45
N PHE A 40 11.05 -7.84 10.65
CA PHE A 40 12.21 -8.13 11.49
C PHE A 40 11.98 -7.73 12.95
N SER A 41 11.27 -6.62 13.21
CA SER A 41 11.07 -6.11 14.57
C SER A 41 9.93 -6.79 15.33
N LEU A 42 8.85 -7.21 14.65
CA LEU A 42 7.69 -7.84 15.30
C LEU A 42 8.01 -9.17 15.99
N PRO A 43 8.73 -10.12 15.35
CA PRO A 43 9.10 -11.37 16.01
C PRO A 43 10.01 -11.13 17.22
N GLN A 44 10.95 -10.19 17.10
CA GLN A 44 11.87 -9.82 18.17
C GLN A 44 11.11 -9.25 19.38
N ASN A 45 10.20 -8.31 19.15
CA ASN A 45 9.41 -7.68 20.21
C ASN A 45 8.46 -8.69 20.89
N MET A 46 7.86 -9.60 20.13
CA MET A 46 7.01 -10.64 20.70
C MET A 46 7.81 -11.69 21.48
N ALA A 47 8.99 -12.08 21.00
CA ALA A 47 9.87 -13.01 21.70
C ALA A 47 10.39 -12.45 23.03
N ALA A 48 10.53 -11.13 23.14
CA ALA A 48 10.97 -10.47 24.38
C ALA A 48 9.89 -10.48 25.49
N GLY A 49 8.60 -10.57 25.14
CA GLY A 49 7.49 -10.41 26.09
C GLY A 49 6.52 -11.59 26.22
N ALA A 50 6.54 -12.56 25.29
CA ALA A 50 5.56 -13.64 25.24
C ALA A 50 6.21 -15.03 25.09
N GLY A 51 5.55 -16.05 25.65
CA GLY A 51 5.97 -17.45 25.50
C GLY A 51 5.78 -17.97 24.06
N PRO A 52 6.55 -18.99 23.62
CA PRO A 52 6.53 -19.48 22.24
C PRO A 52 5.14 -19.90 21.73
N LEU A 53 4.32 -20.51 22.60
CA LEU A 53 2.95 -20.90 22.27
C LEU A 53 2.03 -19.70 22.03
N ALA A 54 2.16 -18.64 22.83
CA ALA A 54 1.36 -17.42 22.65
C ALA A 54 1.69 -16.73 21.32
N ILE A 55 2.97 -16.71 20.94
CA ILE A 55 3.43 -16.16 19.67
C ILE A 55 2.85 -16.94 18.49
N LEU A 56 2.90 -18.29 18.53
CA LEU A 56 2.34 -19.13 17.48
C LEU A 56 0.83 -18.94 17.30
N ILE A 57 0.08 -18.84 18.41
CA ILE A 57 -1.36 -18.58 18.37
C ILE A 57 -1.62 -17.18 17.77
N GLY A 58 -0.89 -16.16 18.22
CA GLY A 58 -1.04 -14.80 17.70
C GLY A 58 -0.78 -14.70 16.19
N TRP A 59 0.27 -15.37 15.70
CA TRP A 59 0.56 -15.47 14.26
C TRP A 59 -0.52 -16.21 13.49
N THR A 60 -1.04 -17.31 14.04
CA THR A 60 -2.10 -18.09 13.39
C THR A 60 -3.38 -17.26 13.27
N VAL A 61 -3.78 -16.57 14.34
CA VAL A 61 -4.96 -15.70 14.33
C VAL A 61 -4.78 -14.56 13.33
N THR A 62 -3.60 -13.95 13.30
CA THR A 62 -3.26 -12.88 12.34
C THR A 62 -3.33 -13.38 10.89
N ALA A 63 -2.74 -14.54 10.61
CA ALA A 63 -2.75 -15.15 9.28
C ALA A 63 -4.18 -15.46 8.81
N VAL A 64 -5.02 -16.04 9.68
CA VAL A 64 -6.43 -16.32 9.37
C VAL A 64 -7.20 -15.02 9.11
N GLY A 65 -7.01 -13.99 9.94
CA GLY A 65 -7.65 -12.69 9.75
C GLY A 65 -7.24 -12.02 8.44
N MET A 66 -5.95 -12.06 8.08
CA MET A 66 -5.46 -11.54 6.81
C MET A 66 -6.05 -12.28 5.61
N LEU A 67 -6.13 -13.62 5.66
CA LEU A 67 -6.76 -14.41 4.59
C LEU A 67 -8.23 -14.03 4.39
N ALA A 68 -8.98 -13.85 5.47
CA ALA A 68 -10.38 -13.40 5.39
C ALA A 68 -10.49 -12.04 4.69
N LEU A 69 -9.61 -11.08 5.02
CA LEU A 69 -9.57 -9.77 4.36
C LEU A 69 -9.21 -9.89 2.87
N VAL A 70 -8.20 -10.70 2.53
CA VAL A 70 -7.80 -10.92 1.14
C VAL A 70 -8.95 -11.51 0.32
N PHE A 71 -9.70 -12.48 0.85
CA PHE A 71 -10.85 -13.04 0.15
C PHE A 71 -11.97 -12.02 -0.06
N VAL A 72 -12.22 -11.12 0.90
CA VAL A 72 -13.19 -10.03 0.73
C VAL A 72 -12.77 -9.11 -0.42
N TYR A 73 -11.51 -8.64 -0.45
CA TYR A 73 -11.02 -7.79 -1.53
C TYR A 73 -10.97 -8.51 -2.88
N GLN A 74 -10.59 -9.77 -2.91
CA GLN A 74 -10.61 -10.59 -4.12
C GLN A 74 -12.03 -10.71 -4.68
N SER A 75 -13.01 -11.00 -3.82
CA SER A 75 -14.43 -11.10 -4.21
C SER A 75 -14.95 -9.76 -4.76
N LEU A 76 -14.58 -8.64 -4.14
CA LEU A 76 -14.93 -7.30 -4.62
C LEU A 76 -14.28 -6.98 -5.97
N ALA A 77 -13.00 -7.29 -6.14
CA ALA A 77 -12.28 -7.06 -7.40
C ALA A 77 -12.87 -7.87 -8.57
N VAL A 78 -13.30 -9.11 -8.33
CA VAL A 78 -13.93 -9.95 -9.36
C VAL A 78 -15.36 -9.49 -9.69
N ARG A 79 -16.13 -9.07 -8.68
CA ARG A 79 -17.54 -8.64 -8.87
C ARG A 79 -17.69 -7.22 -9.41
N ARG A 80 -16.72 -6.35 -9.14
CA ARG A 80 -16.70 -4.94 -9.54
C ARG A 80 -15.35 -4.58 -10.18
N PRO A 81 -15.05 -5.14 -11.37
CA PRO A 81 -13.80 -4.85 -12.09
C PRO A 81 -13.77 -3.43 -12.65
N ASP A 82 -14.89 -2.70 -12.60
CA ASP A 82 -15.02 -1.29 -12.97
C ASP A 82 -14.48 -0.32 -11.90
N LEU A 83 -14.24 -0.81 -10.67
CA LEU A 83 -13.82 0.00 -9.53
C LEU A 83 -12.30 -0.17 -9.28
N ASP A 84 -11.49 0.67 -9.95
CA ASP A 84 -10.03 0.61 -9.88
C ASP A 84 -9.39 1.56 -8.84
N ALA A 85 -10.19 2.39 -8.16
CA ALA A 85 -9.67 3.40 -7.21
C ALA A 85 -9.53 2.88 -5.75
N GLY A 86 -9.32 1.58 -5.58
CA GLY A 86 -8.97 0.96 -4.29
C GLY A 86 -10.12 0.93 -3.25
N PRO A 87 -9.81 0.83 -1.94
CA PRO A 87 -10.80 0.68 -0.86
C PRO A 87 -11.89 1.76 -0.85
N TYR A 88 -11.52 3.00 -1.22
CA TYR A 88 -12.46 4.12 -1.37
C TYR A 88 -13.57 3.83 -2.39
N ALA A 89 -13.21 3.31 -3.57
CA ALA A 89 -14.15 3.05 -4.64
C ALA A 89 -15.20 2.01 -4.21
N TYR A 90 -14.74 0.96 -3.53
CA TYR A 90 -15.62 -0.07 -2.97
C TYR A 90 -16.52 0.49 -1.86
N ALA A 91 -15.97 1.29 -0.94
CA ALA A 91 -16.74 1.90 0.15
C ALA A 91 -17.81 2.86 -0.37
N LYS A 92 -17.47 3.71 -1.34
CA LYS A 92 -18.42 4.64 -1.97
C LYS A 92 -19.51 3.91 -2.74
N ALA A 93 -19.16 2.88 -3.50
CA ALA A 93 -20.11 2.12 -4.31
C ALA A 93 -21.07 1.27 -3.45
N GLY A 94 -20.61 0.75 -2.31
CA GLY A 94 -21.42 -0.09 -1.42
C GLY A 94 -22.28 0.71 -0.43
N PHE A 95 -21.75 1.82 0.11
CA PHE A 95 -22.34 2.50 1.26
C PHE A 95 -22.61 4.00 1.04
N GLY A 96 -22.35 4.50 -0.17
CA GLY A 96 -22.62 5.88 -0.56
C GLY A 96 -21.49 6.88 -0.26
N PRO A 97 -21.70 8.17 -0.62
CA PRO A 97 -20.64 9.18 -0.63
C PRO A 97 -20.03 9.48 0.74
N PHE A 98 -20.82 9.45 1.81
CA PHE A 98 -20.36 9.77 3.17
C PHE A 98 -19.37 8.72 3.70
N ILE A 99 -19.70 7.43 3.57
CA ILE A 99 -18.82 6.34 4.02
C ILE A 99 -17.60 6.24 3.10
N GLY A 100 -17.77 6.49 1.79
CA GLY A 100 -16.65 6.67 0.87
C GLY A 100 -15.68 7.76 1.35
N PHE A 101 -16.18 8.96 1.67
CA PHE A 101 -15.34 10.06 2.16
C PHE A 101 -14.56 9.68 3.43
N ASN A 102 -15.22 9.06 4.41
CA ASN A 102 -14.56 8.60 5.63
C ASN A 102 -13.46 7.57 5.34
N SER A 103 -13.70 6.64 4.42
CA SER A 103 -12.68 5.66 4.00
C SER A 103 -11.48 6.31 3.32
N ALA A 104 -11.69 7.29 2.43
CA ALA A 104 -10.61 8.04 1.81
C ALA A 104 -9.80 8.85 2.84
N TRP A 105 -10.49 9.53 3.76
CA TRP A 105 -9.85 10.31 4.81
C TRP A 105 -9.03 9.43 5.76
N GLY A 106 -9.59 8.28 6.17
CA GLY A 106 -8.87 7.31 6.99
C GLY A 106 -7.65 6.72 6.29
N TYR A 107 -7.77 6.38 5.00
CA TYR A 107 -6.64 5.92 4.20
C TYR A 107 -5.54 6.97 4.09
N TRP A 108 -5.92 8.24 3.91
CA TRP A 108 -4.97 9.34 3.81
C TRP A 108 -4.22 9.59 5.13
N ILE A 109 -4.92 9.56 6.27
CA ILE A 109 -4.27 9.63 7.59
C ILE A 109 -3.33 8.44 7.80
N SER A 110 -3.73 7.23 7.40
CA SER A 110 -2.87 6.04 7.48
C SER A 110 -1.57 6.22 6.69
N ALA A 111 -1.62 6.85 5.51
CA ALA A 111 -0.43 7.14 4.71
C ALA A 111 0.53 8.11 5.42
N TRP A 112 0.00 9.13 6.11
CA TRP A 112 0.81 10.05 6.90
C TRP A 112 1.50 9.35 8.07
N VAL A 113 0.76 8.55 8.84
CA VAL A 113 1.32 7.77 9.95
C VAL A 113 2.38 6.78 9.43
N GLY A 114 2.14 6.17 8.27
CA GLY A 114 3.12 5.31 7.60
C GLY A 114 4.42 6.04 7.28
N ASN A 115 4.35 7.23 6.67
CA ASN A 115 5.53 8.04 6.37
C ASN A 115 6.32 8.44 7.62
N VAL A 116 5.62 8.81 8.70
CA VAL A 116 6.25 9.12 10.00
C VAL A 116 6.93 7.88 10.57
N SER A 117 6.28 6.72 10.52
CA SER A 117 6.87 5.45 10.99
C SER A 117 8.16 5.11 10.24
N TYR A 118 8.20 5.29 8.91
CA TYR A 118 9.42 5.12 8.14
C TYR A 118 10.55 6.04 8.60
N ALA A 119 10.26 7.33 8.84
CA ALA A 119 11.26 8.28 9.33
C ALA A 119 11.81 7.85 10.70
N VAL A 120 10.94 7.47 11.64
CA VAL A 120 11.34 6.99 12.97
C VAL A 120 12.25 5.76 12.86
N ILE A 121 11.94 4.83 11.96
CA ILE A 121 12.76 3.62 11.77
C ILE A 121 14.13 3.95 11.18
N VAL A 122 14.20 4.87 10.22
CA VAL A 122 15.49 5.35 9.68
C VAL A 122 16.34 5.97 10.78
N PHE A 123 15.76 6.86 11.59
CA PHE A 123 16.47 7.46 12.72
C PHE A 123 16.86 6.44 13.79
N SER A 124 16.00 5.45 14.07
CA SER A 124 16.32 4.35 14.99
C SER A 124 17.45 3.45 14.49
N ALA A 125 17.56 3.26 13.17
CA ALA A 125 18.68 2.53 12.58
C ALA A 125 19.96 3.38 12.61
N LEU A 126 19.87 4.69 12.34
CA LEU A 126 21.01 5.60 12.39
C LEU A 126 21.55 5.79 13.81
N SER A 127 20.69 5.85 14.83
CA SER A 127 21.10 5.98 16.25
C SER A 127 21.89 4.77 16.75
N TYR A 128 21.79 3.62 16.08
CA TYR A 128 22.64 2.47 16.37
C TYR A 128 24.10 2.71 15.96
N PHE A 129 24.34 3.50 14.90
CA PHE A 129 25.68 3.79 14.37
C PHE A 129 26.26 5.13 14.87
N PHE A 130 25.39 6.11 15.16
CA PHE A 130 25.75 7.42 15.67
C PHE A 130 24.89 7.72 16.90
N PRO A 131 25.34 7.36 18.12
CA PRO A 131 24.61 7.61 19.36
C PRO A 131 24.49 9.11 19.70
#